data_AF-A0A8I1MCK2-F1
#
_entry.id   AF-A0A8I1MCK2-F1
#
_cell.length_a   1.000
_cell.length_b   1.000
_cell.length_c   1.000
_cell.angle_alpha   90.00
_cell.angle_beta   90.00
_cell.angle_gamma   90.00
#
_symmetry.space_group_name_H-M   'P 1'
#
loop_
_entity.id
_entity.type
_entity.pdbx_description
1 polymer ?
#
loop_
_entity_poly.entity_id
_entity_poly.type
_entity_poly.pdbx_seq_one_letter_code
_entity_poly.pdbx_strand_id
1 'polypeptide(L)' 'MTSPKVNLSKIKELRKQNKISLEEMSKILGYESINGYYSLETGRVKYPAETLAKTAKLFQVCISDLFFEE' A
#
# COMPACT_ATOMS: atom_id res chain seq x y z
N MET A 1 0.88 20.12 -14.07
CA MET A 1 1.47 18.81 -13.74
C MET A 1 0.54 18.11 -12.77
N THR A 2 -0.11 17.04 -13.21
CA THR A 2 -0.93 16.17 -12.35
C THR A 2 -0.02 15.36 -11.44
N SER A 3 -0.40 15.19 -10.17
CA SER A 3 0.36 14.34 -9.26
C SER A 3 0.22 12.87 -9.66
N PRO A 4 1.28 12.05 -9.54
CA PRO A 4 1.23 10.64 -9.92
C PRO A 4 0.19 9.89 -9.09
N LYS A 5 -0.56 9.01 -9.75
CA LYS A 5 -1.68 8.26 -9.14
C LYS A 5 -1.20 6.93 -8.58
N VAL A 6 -1.49 6.68 -7.30
CA VAL A 6 -1.15 5.42 -6.62
C VAL A 6 -1.93 4.25 -7.23
N ASN A 7 -1.24 3.14 -7.50
CA ASN A 7 -1.80 1.90 -8.00
C ASN A 7 -2.17 0.97 -6.84
N LEU A 8 -3.38 1.12 -6.30
CA LEU A 8 -3.88 0.33 -5.18
C LEU A 8 -4.04 -1.17 -5.52
N SER A 9 -4.36 -1.48 -6.78
CA SER A 9 -4.45 -2.87 -7.25
C SER A 9 -3.09 -3.56 -7.16
N LYS A 10 -2.02 -2.89 -7.57
CA LYS A 10 -0.64 -3.38 -7.44
C LYS A 10 -0.26 -3.66 -5.99
N ILE A 11 -0.56 -2.72 -5.08
CA ILE A 11 -0.28 -2.91 -3.64
C ILE A 11 -1.03 -4.13 -3.10
N LYS A 12 -2.29 -4.30 -3.48
CA LYS A 12 -3.10 -5.47 -3.11
C LYS A 12 -2.53 -6.78 -3.67
N GLU A 13 -2.05 -6.77 -4.90
CA GLU A 13 -1.40 -7.92 -5.52
C GLU A 13 -0.11 -8.30 -4.78
N LEU A 14 0.77 -7.34 -4.52
CA LEU A 14 2.00 -7.56 -3.76
C LEU A 14 1.71 -8.20 -2.39
N ARG A 15 0.71 -7.67 -1.67
CA ARG A 15 0.28 -8.22 -0.40
C ARG A 15 -0.17 -9.68 -0.53
N LYS A 16 -1.02 -9.98 -1.52
CA LYS A 16 -1.52 -11.34 -1.77
C LYS A 16 -0.42 -12.32 -2.21
N GLN A 17 0.49 -11.89 -3.08
CA GLN A 17 1.63 -12.69 -3.55
C GLN A 17 2.55 -13.10 -2.41
N ASN A 18 2.73 -12.20 -1.43
CA ASN A 18 3.50 -12.46 -0.21
C ASN A 18 2.67 -13.18 0.87
N LYS A 19 1.42 -13.59 0.58
CA LYS A 19 0.50 -14.26 1.51
C LYS A 19 0.24 -13.49 2.81
N ILE A 20 0.35 -12.17 2.77
CA ILE A 20 0.10 -11.29 3.91
C ILE A 20 -1.41 -11.02 4.00
N SER A 21 -2.02 -11.33 5.13
CA SER A 21 -3.42 -10.99 5.43
C SER A 21 -3.59 -9.48 5.64
N LEU A 22 -4.83 -8.99 5.63
CA LEU A 22 -5.10 -7.58 5.96
C LEU A 22 -4.67 -7.24 7.39
N GLU A 23 -4.81 -8.18 8.32
CA GLU A 23 -4.42 -8.00 9.72
C GLU A 23 -2.90 -7.93 9.88
N GLU A 24 -2.16 -8.83 9.24
CA GLU A 24 -0.69 -8.79 9.27
C GLU A 24 -0.17 -7.50 8.63
N MET A 25 -0.71 -7.10 7.48
CA MET A 25 -0.32 -5.87 6.82
C MET A 25 -0.59 -4.63 7.69
N SER A 26 -1.76 -4.61 8.37
CA SER A 26 -2.11 -3.57 9.34
C SER A 26 -1.04 -3.46 10.43
N LYS A 27 -0.67 -4.60 11.05
CA LYS A 27 0.35 -4.64 12.11
C LYS A 27 1.73 -4.21 11.61
N ILE A 28 2.16 -4.70 10.44
CA ILE A 28 3.45 -4.38 9.83
C ILE A 28 3.58 -2.87 9.57
N LEU A 29 2.51 -2.23 9.09
CA LEU A 29 2.51 -0.80 8.79
C LEU A 29 2.22 0.10 10.00
N GLY A 30 1.94 -0.49 11.17
CA GLY A 30 1.72 0.23 12.43
C GLY A 30 0.29 0.75 12.63
N TYR A 31 -0.71 0.13 11.99
CA TYR A 31 -2.11 0.46 12.19
C TYR A 31 -2.71 -0.37 13.34
N GLU A 32 -3.45 0.30 14.22
CA GLU A 32 -4.14 -0.31 15.37
C GLU A 32 -5.30 -1.23 14.97
N SER A 33 -5.87 -1.03 13.77
CA SER A 33 -7.00 -1.83 13.28
C SER A 33 -6.86 -2.22 11.82
N ILE A 34 -7.38 -3.41 11.50
CA ILE A 34 -7.49 -3.95 10.14
C ILE A 34 -8.16 -2.94 9.20
N ASN A 35 -9.19 -2.24 9.69
CA ASN A 35 -9.95 -1.25 8.94
C ASN A 35 -9.08 -0.06 8.52
N GLY A 36 -8.06 0.29 9.30
CA GLY A 36 -7.10 1.34 8.98
C GLY A 36 -6.38 1.03 7.67
N TYR A 37 -5.75 -0.14 7.57
CA TYR A 37 -5.11 -0.57 6.33
C TYR A 37 -6.10 -0.84 5.19
N TYR A 38 -7.22 -1.51 5.48
CA TYR A 38 -8.22 -1.85 4.47
C TYR A 38 -8.78 -0.61 3.74
N SER A 39 -8.97 0.49 4.47
CA SER A 39 -9.46 1.75 3.89
C SER A 39 -8.46 2.38 2.89
N LEU A 40 -7.16 2.15 3.07
CA LEU A 40 -6.13 2.57 2.13
C LEU A 40 -6.13 1.70 0.88
N GLU A 41 -6.12 0.38 1.04
CA GLU A 41 -6.07 -0.58 -0.07
C GLU A 41 -7.34 -0.52 -0.95
N THR A 42 -8.48 -0.13 -0.37
CA THR A 42 -9.73 0.09 -1.11
C THR A 42 -9.89 1.51 -1.66
N GLY A 43 -8.98 2.42 -1.34
CA GLY A 43 -9.01 3.80 -1.83
C GLY A 43 -10.07 4.68 -1.17
N ARG A 44 -10.66 4.25 -0.04
CA ARG A 44 -11.56 5.07 0.77
C ARG A 44 -10.82 6.24 1.42
N VAL A 45 -9.54 6.04 1.72
CA VAL A 45 -8.65 7.06 2.28
C VAL A 45 -7.39 7.14 1.43
N LYS A 46 -6.82 8.35 1.31
CA LYS A 46 -5.55 8.56 0.59
C LYS A 46 -4.43 7.79 1.25
N TYR A 47 -3.58 7.17 0.43
CA TYR A 47 -2.38 6.48 0.89
C TYR A 47 -1.31 7.50 1.32
N PRO A 48 -0.92 7.56 2.60
CA PRO A 48 0.08 8.52 3.04
C PRO A 48 1.47 8.21 2.45
N ALA A 49 2.27 9.24 2.18
CA ALA A 49 3.61 9.09 1.60
C ALA A 49 4.53 8.23 2.49
N GLU A 50 4.47 8.38 3.81
CA GLU A 50 5.25 7.57 4.75
C GLU A 50 4.85 6.09 4.67
N THR A 51 3.54 5.81 4.62
CA THR A 51 3.05 4.44 4.47
C THR A 51 3.45 3.86 3.11
N LEU A 52 3.40 4.65 2.03
CA LEU A 52 3.87 4.20 0.70
C LEU A 52 5.34 3.80 0.74
N ALA A 53 6.19 4.60 1.38
CA ALA A 53 7.61 4.29 1.53
C ALA A 53 7.84 3.01 2.34
N LYS A 54 7.08 2.82 3.43
CA LYS A 54 7.10 1.57 4.21
C LYS A 54 6.67 0.36 3.37
N THR A 55 5.63 0.51 2.56
CA THR A 55 5.12 -0.55 1.67
C THR A 55 6.13 -0.92 0.59
N ALA A 56 6.78 0.07 -0.04
CA ALA A 56 7.85 -0.17 -1.01
C ALA A 56 9.02 -0.93 -0.38
N LYS A 57 9.44 -0.50 0.82
CA LYS A 57 10.50 -1.17 1.58
C LYS A 57 10.12 -2.60 1.99
N LEU A 58 8.88 -2.82 2.43
CA LEU A 58 8.36 -4.13 2.81
C LEU A 58 8.46 -5.13 1.66
N PHE A 59 8.08 -4.71 0.45
CA PHE A 59 8.07 -5.55 -0.73
C PHE A 59 9.36 -5.49 -1.56
N GLN A 60 10.37 -4.75 -1.10
CA GLN A 60 11.65 -4.57 -1.79
C GLN A 60 11.49 -4.09 -3.25
N VAL A 61 10.53 -3.20 -3.49
CA VAL A 61 10.27 -2.57 -4.79
C VAL A 61 10.64 -1.09 -4.74
N CYS A 62 10.85 -0.47 -5.91
CA CYS A 62 10.99 0.97 -5.98
C CYS A 62 9.66 1.64 -5.66
N ILE A 63 9.68 2.79 -4.98
CA ILE A 63 8.43 3.49 -4.64
C ILE A 63 7.66 3.93 -5.89
N SER A 64 8.36 4.19 -7.00
CA SER A 64 7.79 4.45 -8.33
C SER A 64 6.89 3.32 -8.82
N ASP A 65 7.20 2.07 -8.48
CA ASP A 65 6.48 0.87 -8.94
C ASP A 65 5.08 0.76 -8.28
N LEU A 66 4.80 1.60 -7.28
CA LEU A 66 3.51 1.70 -6.62
C LEU A 66 2.57 2.71 -7.27
N PHE A 67 2.99 3.36 -8.36
CA PHE A 67 2.19 4.29 -9.15
C PHE A 67 1.81 3.67 -10.50
N PHE A 68 0.85 4.27 -11.21
CA PHE A 68 0.61 3.92 -12.60
C PHE A 68 1.74 4.49 -13.48
N GLU A 69 2.21 3.70 -14.45
CA GLU A 69 3.04 4.19 -15.56
C GLU A 69 2.16 5.10 -16.44
N GLU A 70 2.65 6.29 -16.78
CA GLU A 70 2.02 7.22 -17.74
C GLU A 70 2.35 6.84 -19.19
#